data_AF-A0A6P9CVU3-F1
#
_entry.id   AF-A0A6P9CVU3-F1
#
_cell.length_a   1.000
_cell.length_b   1.000
_cell.length_c   1.000
_cell.angle_alpha   90.00
_cell.angle_beta   90.00
_cell.angle_gamma   90.00
#
_symmetry.space_group_name_H-M   'P 1'
#
loop_
_entity.id
_entity.type
_entity.pdbx_description
1 polymer ?
#
loop_
_entity_poly.entity_id
_entity_poly.type
_entity_poly.pdbx_seq_one_letter_code
_entity_poly.pdbx_strand_id
1 'polypeptide(L)'
;MALASWFGWNEPSSRISQRSPMEMVTETLMMELDWQIKEAEKQQREKENEYRRIKTGVDYGWLVSYPKHGYDISPGERLQLEDICSKIHPSYCGPIIIRFRQLIAEYEPEPGEIPRLFRSVLHDATEKIKEEEEAKKLARQWNTKNKTSLSLTTFRSRIRISPFSSDIKTISEDVERGMEPTKRMWSMPEFRDTKDY
;
A
#
# COMPACT_ATOMS: atom_id res chain seq x y z
N MET A 1 -0.20 -37.69 -32.02
CA MET A 1 0.39 -37.52 -30.68
C MET A 1 1.24 -36.26 -30.73
N ALA A 2 0.84 -35.18 -30.06
CA ALA A 2 1.52 -33.89 -30.17
C ALA A 2 2.71 -33.84 -29.19
N LEU A 3 3.92 -33.65 -29.74
CA LEU A 3 5.18 -33.45 -28.99
C LEU A 3 5.22 -32.11 -28.21
N ALA A 4 4.16 -31.31 -28.32
CA ALA A 4 4.03 -29.99 -27.68
C ALA A 4 3.80 -30.04 -26.16
N SER A 5 3.73 -31.23 -25.56
CA SER A 5 3.61 -31.39 -24.10
C SER A 5 4.96 -31.40 -23.36
N TRP A 6 6.08 -31.49 -24.07
CA TRP A 6 7.43 -31.56 -23.45
C TRP A 6 8.08 -30.19 -23.28
N PHE A 7 7.73 -29.26 -24.15
CA PHE A 7 7.98 -27.84 -23.96
C PHE A 7 6.65 -27.24 -23.49
N GLY A 8 6.51 -26.96 -22.19
CA GLY A 8 5.29 -26.42 -21.54
C GLY A 8 4.85 -25.03 -22.03
N TRP A 9 4.96 -24.76 -23.33
CA TRP A 9 4.66 -23.50 -24.01
C TRP A 9 3.16 -23.36 -24.30
N ASN A 10 2.36 -24.40 -24.11
CA ASN A 10 0.90 -24.36 -24.16
C ASN A 10 0.25 -24.45 -22.78
N GLU A 11 0.97 -24.12 -21.71
CA GLU A 11 0.30 -23.81 -20.45
C GLU A 11 -0.31 -22.41 -20.62
N PRO A 12 -1.65 -22.24 -20.65
CA PRO A 12 -2.23 -20.91 -20.58
C PRO A 12 -1.68 -20.21 -19.34
N SER A 13 -1.41 -18.91 -19.43
CA SER A 13 -0.87 -18.05 -18.37
C SER A 13 -1.77 -17.92 -17.12
N SER A 14 -2.63 -18.90 -16.85
CA SER A 14 -3.56 -18.99 -15.73
C SER A 14 -2.89 -19.27 -14.37
N ARG A 15 -1.55 -19.37 -14.29
CA ARG A 15 -0.82 -19.50 -13.01
C ARG A 15 -0.56 -18.20 -12.25
N ILE A 16 -1.10 -17.06 -12.69
CA ILE A 16 -1.27 -15.88 -11.80
C ILE A 16 -2.50 -16.11 -10.86
N SER A 17 -2.95 -17.37 -10.79
CA SER A 17 -4.05 -17.89 -9.97
C SER A 17 -3.98 -17.39 -8.52
N GLN A 18 -4.98 -16.59 -8.13
CA GLN A 18 -5.60 -16.57 -6.79
C GLN A 18 -4.70 -16.30 -5.57
N ARG A 19 -3.43 -15.90 -5.72
CA ARG A 19 -2.59 -15.57 -4.56
C ARG A 19 -3.07 -14.32 -3.87
N SER A 20 -3.13 -14.37 -2.54
CA SER A 20 -3.51 -13.20 -1.77
C SER A 20 -2.42 -12.12 -1.92
N PRO A 21 -2.78 -10.82 -1.93
CA PRO A 21 -1.80 -9.76 -2.06
C PRO A 21 -0.75 -9.77 -0.92
N MET A 22 -1.11 -10.26 0.27
CA MET A 22 -0.17 -10.43 1.39
C MET A 22 0.80 -11.60 1.19
N GLU A 23 0.35 -12.70 0.58
CA GLU A 23 1.21 -13.82 0.20
C GLU A 23 2.24 -13.36 -0.84
N MET A 24 1.83 -12.59 -1.85
CA MET A 24 2.76 -12.02 -2.83
C MET A 24 3.81 -11.11 -2.19
N VAL A 25 3.43 -10.30 -1.19
CA VAL A 25 4.37 -9.46 -0.43
C VAL A 25 5.39 -10.33 0.28
N THR A 26 4.93 -11.38 0.96
CA THR A 26 5.80 -12.31 1.68
C THR A 26 6.77 -13.02 0.73
N GLU A 27 6.27 -13.58 -0.38
CA GLU A 27 7.10 -14.21 -1.40
C GLU A 27 8.15 -13.24 -1.96
N THR A 28 7.74 -12.01 -2.28
CA THR A 28 8.63 -10.99 -2.87
C THR A 28 9.73 -10.58 -1.88
N LEU A 29 9.36 -10.32 -0.63
CA LEU A 29 10.28 -9.90 0.42
C LEU A 29 11.29 -11.01 0.78
N MET A 30 10.81 -12.26 0.89
CA MET A 30 11.70 -13.40 1.15
C MET A 30 12.60 -13.71 -0.05
N MET A 31 12.10 -13.57 -1.28
CA MET A 31 12.92 -13.70 -2.49
C MET A 31 14.01 -12.63 -2.57
N GLU A 32 13.71 -11.38 -2.19
CA GLU A 32 14.70 -10.31 -2.12
C GLU A 32 15.77 -10.63 -1.06
N LEU A 33 15.38 -11.12 0.12
CA LEU A 33 16.34 -11.56 1.13
C LEU A 33 17.28 -12.66 0.61
N ASP A 34 16.71 -13.72 0.04
CA ASP A 34 17.47 -14.86 -0.50
C ASP A 34 18.41 -14.40 -1.64
N TRP A 35 17.97 -13.42 -2.45
CA TRP A 35 18.80 -12.82 -3.49
C TRP A 35 19.99 -12.05 -2.90
N GLN A 36 19.75 -11.20 -1.91
CA GLN A 36 20.80 -10.38 -1.29
C GLN A 36 21.87 -11.23 -0.60
N ILE A 37 21.48 -12.32 0.06
CA ILE A 37 22.43 -13.28 0.65
C ILE A 37 23.34 -13.87 -0.43
N LYS A 38 22.76 -14.36 -1.53
CA LYS A 38 23.53 -14.95 -2.63
C LYS A 38 24.44 -13.94 -3.32
N GLU A 39 23.98 -12.69 -3.47
CA GLU A 39 24.79 -11.64 -4.06
C GLU A 39 25.98 -11.27 -3.17
N ALA A 40 25.77 -11.16 -1.84
CA ALA A 40 26.85 -10.91 -0.90
C ALA A 40 27.89 -12.04 -0.89
N GLU A 41 27.46 -13.30 -0.93
CA GLU A 41 28.36 -14.45 -1.04
C GLU A 41 29.18 -14.44 -2.33
N LYS A 42 28.55 -14.03 -3.43
CA LYS A 42 29.22 -13.91 -4.72
C LYS A 42 30.28 -12.81 -4.66
N GLN A 43 29.93 -11.64 -4.13
CA GLN A 43 30.86 -10.53 -3.97
C GLN A 43 32.04 -10.90 -3.06
N GLN A 44 31.79 -11.61 -1.96
CA GLN A 44 32.85 -12.11 -1.08
C GLN A 44 33.81 -13.05 -1.81
N ARG A 45 33.28 -13.98 -2.62
CA ARG A 45 34.09 -14.89 -3.44
C ARG A 45 34.90 -14.15 -4.50
N GLU A 46 34.32 -13.14 -5.13
CA GLU A 46 35.01 -12.31 -6.12
C GLU A 46 36.17 -11.54 -5.50
N LYS A 47 35.95 -10.92 -4.33
CA LYS A 47 37.01 -10.24 -3.56
C LYS A 47 38.15 -11.19 -3.16
N GLU A 48 37.82 -12.40 -2.69
CA GLU A 48 38.82 -13.38 -2.29
C GLU A 48 39.62 -13.91 -3.50
N ASN A 49 38.97 -14.10 -4.64
CA ASN A 49 39.63 -14.47 -5.90
C ASN A 49 40.58 -13.38 -6.38
N GLU A 50 40.14 -12.13 -6.39
CA GLU A 50 40.96 -10.99 -6.79
C GLU A 50 42.18 -10.84 -5.86
N TYR A 51 41.96 -10.89 -4.55
CA TYR A 51 43.04 -10.85 -3.57
C TYR A 51 44.10 -11.95 -3.84
N ARG A 52 43.65 -13.18 -4.10
CA ARG A 52 44.56 -14.29 -4.42
C ARG A 52 45.31 -14.05 -5.73
N ARG A 53 44.60 -13.64 -6.79
CA ARG A 53 45.21 -13.33 -8.09
C ARG A 53 46.30 -12.27 -7.98
N ILE A 54 46.07 -11.22 -7.17
CA ILE A 54 47.08 -10.19 -6.90
C ILE A 54 48.29 -10.78 -6.16
N LYS A 55 48.05 -11.63 -5.16
CA LYS A 55 49.11 -12.26 -4.35
C LYS A 55 49.95 -13.27 -5.12
N THR A 56 49.33 -14.07 -5.99
CA THR A 56 49.99 -15.13 -6.77
C THR A 56 50.50 -14.64 -8.12
N GLY A 57 50.02 -13.50 -8.61
CA GLY A 57 50.33 -12.96 -9.95
C GLY A 57 49.70 -13.73 -11.11
N VAL A 58 48.97 -14.81 -10.82
CA VAL A 58 48.37 -15.72 -11.80
C VAL A 58 46.96 -16.11 -11.34
N ASP A 59 46.03 -16.20 -12.29
CA ASP A 59 44.64 -16.58 -12.02
C ASP A 59 44.48 -18.11 -11.97
N TYR A 60 44.31 -18.62 -10.74
CA TYR A 60 43.98 -20.02 -10.47
C TYR A 60 42.53 -20.19 -9.99
N GLY A 61 41.65 -19.21 -10.22
CA GLY A 61 40.27 -19.24 -9.70
C GLY A 61 39.49 -20.49 -10.08
N TRP A 62 39.77 -21.06 -11.27
CA TRP A 62 39.17 -22.31 -11.75
C TRP A 62 39.63 -23.58 -11.02
N LEU A 63 40.76 -23.54 -10.32
CA LEU A 63 41.25 -24.64 -9.47
C LEU A 63 40.64 -24.61 -8.07
N VAL A 64 39.99 -23.50 -7.69
CA VAL A 64 39.45 -23.32 -6.35
C VAL A 64 38.13 -24.06 -6.22
N SER A 65 38.07 -24.96 -5.24
CA SER A 65 36.83 -25.63 -4.85
C SER A 65 36.15 -24.83 -3.74
N TYR A 66 35.03 -24.18 -4.06
CA TYR A 66 34.20 -23.54 -3.05
C TYR A 66 33.28 -24.55 -2.38
N PRO A 67 32.98 -24.39 -1.07
CA PRO A 67 31.92 -25.15 -0.42
C PRO A 67 30.64 -25.04 -1.25
N LYS A 68 29.97 -26.18 -1.48
CA LYS A 68 28.71 -26.20 -2.24
C LYS A 68 27.53 -25.57 -1.50
N HIS A 69 27.70 -25.29 -0.21
CA HIS A 69 26.66 -24.79 0.68
C HIS A 69 27.10 -23.40 1.14
N GLY A 70 26.37 -22.39 0.71
CA GLY A 70 26.47 -21.04 1.24
C GLY A 70 25.85 -20.94 2.64
N TYR A 71 25.79 -19.72 3.16
CA TYR A 71 24.97 -19.36 4.31
C TYR A 71 23.51 -19.73 4.04
N ASP A 72 22.91 -20.42 5.01
CA ASP A 72 21.51 -20.84 4.96
C ASP A 72 20.78 -20.33 6.22
N ILE A 73 19.59 -19.78 6.01
CA ILE A 73 18.78 -19.24 7.09
C ILE A 73 18.15 -20.42 7.84
N SER A 74 18.25 -20.42 9.16
CA SER A 74 17.61 -21.49 9.96
C SER A 74 16.09 -21.51 9.71
N PRO A 75 15.44 -22.69 9.64
CA PRO A 75 14.00 -22.76 9.39
C PRO A 75 13.15 -21.95 10.40
N GLY A 76 13.60 -21.86 11.65
CA GLY A 76 12.94 -21.06 12.69
C GLY A 76 13.06 -19.56 12.46
N GLU A 77 14.21 -19.08 12.00
CA GLU A 77 14.41 -17.67 11.64
C GLU A 77 13.61 -17.31 10.39
N ARG A 78 13.62 -18.18 9.38
CA ARG A 78 12.81 -18.01 8.17
C ARG A 78 11.32 -17.86 8.49
N LEU A 79 10.79 -18.72 9.36
CA LEU A 79 9.40 -18.66 9.79
C LEU A 79 9.07 -17.34 10.51
N GLN A 80 9.97 -16.81 11.34
CA GLN A 80 9.78 -15.52 12.01
C GLN A 80 9.74 -14.36 11.02
N LEU A 81 10.59 -14.38 10.01
CA LEU A 81 10.61 -13.36 8.96
C LEU A 81 9.32 -13.40 8.12
N GLU A 82 8.88 -14.60 7.74
CA GLU A 82 7.62 -14.81 7.01
C GLU A 82 6.40 -14.33 7.81
N ASP A 83 6.34 -14.59 9.13
CA ASP A 83 5.29 -14.08 10.01
C ASP A 83 5.24 -12.54 10.04
N ILE A 84 6.40 -11.87 10.09
CA ILE A 84 6.46 -10.41 10.03
C ILE A 84 6.01 -9.91 8.65
N CYS A 85 6.52 -10.50 7.57
CA CYS A 85 6.18 -10.14 6.19
C CYS A 85 4.67 -10.28 5.90
N SER A 86 4.01 -11.29 6.46
CA SER A 86 2.57 -11.53 6.27
C SER A 86 1.68 -10.39 6.78
N LYS A 87 2.19 -9.57 7.71
CA LYS A 87 1.48 -8.44 8.34
C LYS A 87 1.67 -7.13 7.57
N ILE A 88 2.48 -7.14 6.51
CA ILE A 88 2.85 -5.93 5.77
C ILE A 88 1.83 -5.65 4.68
N HIS A 89 1.30 -4.43 4.68
CA HIS A 89 0.37 -4.01 3.64
C HIS A 89 1.11 -3.83 2.30
N PRO A 90 0.52 -4.26 1.15
CA PRO A 90 1.18 -4.26 -0.16
C PRO A 90 1.82 -2.93 -0.57
N SER A 91 1.25 -1.79 -0.17
CA SER A 91 1.81 -0.46 -0.45
C SER A 91 3.19 -0.21 0.16
N TYR A 92 3.58 -0.95 1.21
CA TYR A 92 4.88 -0.78 1.88
C TYR A 92 5.96 -1.74 1.37
N CYS A 93 5.60 -2.73 0.56
CA CYS A 93 6.55 -3.71 0.01
C CYS A 93 7.69 -3.01 -0.76
N GLY A 94 7.36 -2.10 -1.67
CA GLY A 94 8.36 -1.34 -2.45
C GLY A 94 9.30 -0.50 -1.58
N PRO A 95 8.79 0.38 -0.70
CA PRO A 95 9.61 1.15 0.23
C PRO A 95 10.56 0.31 1.09
N ILE A 96 10.11 -0.86 1.57
CA ILE A 96 10.95 -1.79 2.34
C ILE A 96 12.11 -2.30 1.50
N ILE A 97 11.85 -2.77 0.27
CA ILE A 97 12.90 -3.27 -0.64
C ILE A 97 13.93 -2.17 -0.93
N ILE A 98 13.46 -0.95 -1.22
CA ILE A 98 14.36 0.19 -1.48
C ILE A 98 15.22 0.48 -0.27
N ARG A 99 14.63 0.56 0.93
CA ARG A 99 15.36 0.83 2.17
C ARG A 99 16.38 -0.27 2.47
N PHE A 100 15.98 -1.53 2.31
CA PHE A 100 16.87 -2.67 2.52
C PHE A 100 18.09 -2.64 1.60
N ARG A 101 17.87 -2.42 0.29
CA ARG A 101 18.96 -2.29 -0.68
C ARG A 101 19.89 -1.12 -0.37
N GLN A 102 19.36 0.02 0.09
CA GLN A 102 20.18 1.15 0.53
C GLN A 102 21.10 0.76 1.68
N LEU A 103 20.58 0.07 2.69
CA LEU A 103 21.39 -0.35 3.84
C LEU A 103 22.45 -1.38 3.46
N ILE A 104 22.14 -2.30 2.54
CA ILE A 104 23.14 -3.24 2.01
C ILE A 104 24.26 -2.50 1.27
N ALA A 105 23.91 -1.51 0.44
CA ALA A 105 24.89 -0.72 -0.28
C ALA A 105 25.75 0.17 0.64
N GLU A 106 25.19 0.62 1.77
CA GLU A 106 25.89 1.47 2.74
C GLU A 106 26.82 0.68 3.66
N TYR A 107 26.37 -0.46 4.19
CA TYR A 107 27.12 -1.23 5.18
C TYR A 107 27.94 -2.39 4.61
N GLU A 108 27.61 -2.86 3.40
CA GLU A 108 28.22 -4.04 2.78
C GLU A 108 28.35 -5.25 3.74
N PRO A 109 27.23 -5.72 4.33
CA PRO A 109 27.23 -6.73 5.39
C PRO A 109 27.70 -8.11 4.92
N GLU A 110 28.20 -8.92 5.85
CA GLU A 110 28.50 -10.34 5.59
C GLU A 110 27.20 -11.14 5.34
N PRO A 111 27.20 -12.23 4.54
CA PRO A 111 25.98 -13.00 4.26
C PRO A 111 25.15 -13.39 5.50
N GLY A 112 25.79 -13.68 6.63
CA GLY A 112 25.11 -14.05 7.87
C GLY A 112 24.47 -12.88 8.65
N GLU A 113 24.80 -11.63 8.31
CA GLU A 113 24.26 -10.43 8.94
C GLU A 113 23.01 -9.91 8.22
N ILE A 114 22.85 -10.27 6.95
CA ILE A 114 21.76 -9.83 6.09
C ILE A 114 20.37 -10.17 6.65
N PRO A 115 20.09 -11.38 7.19
CA PRO A 115 18.80 -11.69 7.81
C PRO A 115 18.49 -10.80 9.01
N ARG A 116 19.50 -10.47 9.82
CA ARG A 116 19.35 -9.59 10.99
C ARG A 116 19.06 -8.16 10.57
N LEU A 117 19.77 -7.67 9.56
CA LEU A 117 19.52 -6.35 8.97
C LEU A 117 18.11 -6.28 8.38
N PHE A 118 17.71 -7.31 7.64
CA PHE A 118 16.38 -7.42 7.06
C PHE A 118 15.28 -7.38 8.13
N ARG A 119 15.44 -8.17 9.20
CA ARG A 119 14.54 -8.15 10.35
C ARG A 119 14.40 -6.75 10.96
N SER A 120 15.51 -6.03 11.10
CA SER A 120 15.50 -4.64 11.60
C SER A 120 14.70 -3.70 10.69
N VAL A 121 14.86 -3.83 9.36
CA VAL A 121 14.10 -3.03 8.38
C VAL A 121 12.60 -3.34 8.45
N LEU A 122 12.25 -4.62 8.57
CA LEU A 122 10.85 -5.02 8.71
C LEU A 122 10.22 -4.45 9.99
N HIS A 123 10.94 -4.49 11.12
CA HIS A 123 10.45 -3.91 12.36
C HIS A 123 10.24 -2.39 12.26
N ASP A 124 11.23 -1.65 11.76
CA ASP A 124 11.12 -0.20 11.52
C ASP A 124 9.93 0.14 10.59
N ALA A 125 9.72 -0.66 9.54
CA ALA A 125 8.56 -0.49 8.66
C ALA A 125 7.24 -0.75 9.40
N THR A 126 7.15 -1.80 10.22
CA THR A 126 5.93 -2.08 10.98
C THR A 126 5.60 -1.02 12.04
N GLU A 127 6.61 -0.38 12.62
CA GLU A 127 6.42 0.74 13.54
C GLU A 127 5.87 1.96 12.80
N LYS A 128 6.48 2.33 11.67
CA LYS A 128 5.99 3.44 10.81
C LYS A 128 4.57 3.22 10.31
N ILE A 129 4.22 1.99 9.95
CA ILE A 129 2.85 1.64 9.53
C ILE A 129 1.87 1.91 10.67
N LYS A 130 2.19 1.52 11.90
CA LYS A 130 1.33 1.77 13.08
C LYS A 130 1.17 3.26 13.35
N GLU A 131 2.27 4.02 13.34
CA GLU A 131 2.25 5.47 13.52
C GLU A 131 1.39 6.17 12.47
N GLU A 132 1.50 5.77 11.20
CA GLU A 132 0.70 6.33 10.12
C GLU A 132 -0.79 5.98 10.27
N GLU A 133 -1.12 4.77 10.72
CA GLU A 133 -2.50 4.40 11.03
C GLU A 133 -3.10 5.21 12.18
N GLU A 134 -2.33 5.48 13.23
CA GLU A 134 -2.74 6.33 14.35
C GLU A 134 -2.94 7.77 13.91
N ALA A 135 -2.01 8.32 13.13
CA ALA A 135 -2.15 9.65 12.53
C ALA A 135 -3.40 9.74 11.62
N LYS A 136 -3.68 8.69 10.82
CA LYS A 136 -4.91 8.60 10.01
C LYS A 136 -6.17 8.55 10.87
N LYS A 137 -6.17 7.82 12.00
CA LYS A 137 -7.31 7.78 12.93
C LYS A 137 -7.59 9.17 13.52
N LEU A 138 -6.55 9.87 13.98
CA LEU A 138 -6.67 11.24 14.49
C LEU A 138 -7.18 12.22 13.41
N ALA A 139 -6.63 12.15 12.20
CA ALA A 139 -7.06 12.98 11.08
C ALA A 139 -8.52 12.70 10.69
N ARG A 140 -8.98 11.46 10.76
CA ARG A 140 -10.40 11.10 10.54
C ARG A 140 -11.30 11.70 11.61
N GLN A 141 -10.91 11.66 12.88
CA GLN A 141 -11.69 12.27 13.97
C GLN A 141 -11.85 13.79 13.76
N TRP A 142 -10.80 14.47 13.33
CA TRP A 142 -10.86 15.90 13.00
C TRP A 142 -11.76 16.18 11.79
N ASN A 143 -11.63 15.38 10.72
CA ASN A 143 -12.44 15.53 9.51
C ASN A 143 -13.92 15.16 9.69
N THR A 144 -14.26 14.29 10.65
CA THR A 144 -15.66 13.87 10.89
C THR A 144 -16.51 15.04 11.39
N LYS A 145 -15.92 16.00 12.10
CA LYS A 145 -16.59 17.23 12.54
C LYS A 145 -17.00 18.16 11.38
N ASN A 146 -16.36 18.04 10.22
CA ASN A 146 -16.61 18.87 9.04
C ASN A 146 -17.53 18.19 8.00
N LYS A 147 -17.80 16.88 8.12
CA LYS A 147 -18.63 16.12 7.16
C LYS A 147 -20.12 16.11 7.49
N THR A 148 -20.51 16.46 8.72
CA THR A 148 -21.91 16.66 9.12
C THR A 148 -22.59 17.84 8.40
N SER A 149 -21.82 18.68 7.70
CA SER A 149 -22.32 19.85 6.96
C SER A 149 -22.64 19.59 5.48
N LEU A 150 -22.21 18.47 4.89
CA LEU A 150 -22.31 18.27 3.42
C LEU A 150 -23.39 17.25 2.99
N SER A 151 -24.05 16.57 3.92
CA SER A 151 -25.08 15.56 3.61
C SER A 151 -26.49 16.12 3.41
N LEU A 152 -26.67 17.45 3.41
CA LEU A 152 -27.99 18.11 3.27
C LEU A 152 -28.16 18.88 1.95
N THR A 153 -27.29 18.68 0.96
CA THR A 153 -27.61 19.09 -0.41
C THR A 153 -28.52 18.04 -1.03
N THR A 154 -29.82 18.16 -0.76
CA THR A 154 -30.85 17.45 -1.52
C THR A 154 -30.62 17.70 -3.01
N PHE A 155 -30.17 16.69 -3.75
CA PHE A 155 -30.29 16.62 -5.20
C PHE A 155 -31.78 16.55 -5.53
N ARG A 156 -32.47 17.71 -5.48
CA ARG A 156 -33.77 17.91 -6.11
C ARG A 156 -33.52 17.87 -7.61
N SER A 157 -33.59 16.69 -8.21
CA SER A 157 -33.71 16.55 -9.66
C SER A 157 -34.92 17.38 -10.09
N ARG A 158 -34.70 18.49 -10.80
CA ARG A 158 -35.75 19.25 -11.47
C ARG A 158 -36.29 18.42 -12.64
N ILE A 159 -37.11 17.42 -12.34
CA ILE A 159 -38.04 16.82 -13.31
C ILE A 159 -39.07 17.92 -13.59
N ARG A 160 -38.95 18.58 -14.75
CA ARG A 160 -39.98 19.48 -15.26
C ARG A 160 -41.13 18.62 -15.76
N ILE A 161 -42.19 18.52 -14.97
CA ILE A 161 -43.49 18.08 -15.48
C ILE A 161 -44.07 19.27 -16.25
N SER A 162 -44.28 19.10 -17.55
CA SER A 162 -44.86 20.11 -18.44
C SER A 162 -46.37 20.24 -18.21
N PRO A 163 -46.94 21.43 -17.95
CA PRO A 163 -48.32 21.59 -17.52
C PRO A 163 -49.32 21.81 -18.67
N PHE A 164 -49.09 21.24 -19.87
CA PHE A 164 -50.01 21.43 -21.01
C PHE A 164 -50.17 20.17 -21.87
N SER A 165 -50.67 19.07 -21.28
CA SER A 165 -51.34 18.03 -22.07
C SER A 165 -52.52 17.42 -21.31
N SER A 166 -53.71 17.76 -21.84
CA SER A 166 -54.98 17.03 -21.83
C SER A 166 -55.72 16.76 -20.50
N ASP A 167 -56.78 17.55 -20.30
CA ASP A 167 -58.14 17.16 -19.93
C ASP A 167 -58.32 16.11 -18.83
N ILE A 168 -58.27 16.58 -17.57
CA ILE A 168 -58.90 15.88 -16.45
C ILE A 168 -59.87 16.87 -15.79
N LYS A 169 -61.17 16.72 -16.05
CA LYS A 169 -62.23 17.40 -15.29
C LYS A 169 -62.40 16.70 -13.95
N THR A 170 -61.94 17.31 -12.87
CA THR A 170 -62.27 16.88 -11.50
C THR A 170 -63.08 17.95 -10.77
N ILE A 171 -64.15 17.46 -10.15
CA ILE A 171 -65.25 18.18 -9.49
C ILE A 171 -64.74 18.80 -8.17
N SER A 172 -63.93 19.85 -8.25
CA SER A 172 -63.43 20.56 -7.06
C SER A 172 -63.09 22.02 -7.35
N GLU A 173 -63.67 22.60 -8.40
CA GLU A 173 -63.50 24.01 -8.78
C GLU A 173 -64.55 24.93 -8.13
N ASP A 174 -65.25 24.43 -7.11
CA ASP A 174 -66.22 25.19 -6.34
C ASP A 174 -65.95 24.95 -4.85
N VAL A 175 -65.78 26.03 -4.07
CA VAL A 175 -65.13 26.10 -2.74
C VAL A 175 -63.60 26.07 -2.89
N GLU A 176 -62.88 27.18 -3.04
CA GLU A 176 -62.56 28.11 -1.95
C GLU A 176 -62.24 29.51 -2.53
N ARG A 177 -63.27 30.34 -2.63
CA ARG A 177 -63.12 31.79 -2.70
C ARG A 177 -62.82 32.29 -1.29
N GLY A 178 -61.61 32.78 -1.07
CA GLY A 178 -61.29 33.72 0.02
C GLY A 178 -60.18 33.26 0.95
N MET A 179 -58.99 33.83 0.77
CA MET A 179 -58.15 34.40 1.84
C MET A 179 -56.86 34.97 1.24
N GLU A 180 -56.63 36.26 1.47
CA GLU A 180 -55.43 37.02 1.08
C GLU A 180 -54.14 36.45 1.72
N PRO A 181 -53.00 36.43 1.01
CA PRO A 181 -51.74 35.95 1.58
C PRO A 181 -51.10 37.01 2.49
N THR A 182 -51.00 36.70 3.78
CA THR A 182 -50.27 37.51 4.76
C THR A 182 -48.76 37.41 4.53
N LYS A 183 -48.11 38.54 4.21
CA LYS A 183 -46.65 38.66 4.10
C LYS A 183 -46.02 38.48 5.49
N ARG A 184 -45.27 37.40 5.68
CA ARG A 184 -44.49 37.14 6.90
C ARG A 184 -43.22 38.00 6.87
N MET A 185 -43.20 39.07 7.67
CA MET A 185 -42.05 39.97 7.83
C MET A 185 -41.16 39.45 8.97
N TRP A 186 -39.86 39.30 8.72
CA TRP A 186 -38.87 38.95 9.75
C TRP A 186 -38.36 40.25 10.37
N SER A 187 -38.51 40.44 11.68
CA SER A 187 -37.91 41.58 12.38
C SER A 187 -36.40 41.37 12.54
N MET A 188 -35.62 42.40 12.19
CA MET A 188 -34.16 42.41 12.35
C MET A 188 -33.81 42.99 13.74
N PRO A 189 -32.87 42.40 14.50
CA PRO A 189 -32.45 42.98 15.78
C PRO A 189 -31.51 44.18 15.56
N GLU A 190 -31.79 45.30 16.24
CA GLU A 190 -30.88 46.46 16.28
C GLU A 190 -29.70 46.20 17.23
N PHE A 191 -28.48 46.34 16.73
CA PHE A 191 -27.28 46.47 17.55
C PHE A 191 -26.97 47.94 17.75
N ARG A 192 -26.91 48.37 19.02
CA ARG A 192 -26.43 49.70 19.42
C ARG A 192 -24.93 49.61 19.65
N ASP A 193 -24.15 50.36 18.87
CA ASP A 193 -22.74 50.62 19.17
C ASP A 193 -22.67 51.73 20.23
N THR A 194 -22.29 51.36 21.46
CA THR A 194 -21.77 52.31 22.44
C THR A 194 -20.26 52.43 22.23
N LYS A 195 -19.80 53.59 21.80
CA LYS A 195 -18.39 53.95 21.89
C LYS A 195 -18.26 55.17 22.77
N ASP A 196 -17.81 54.93 24.00
CA ASP A 196 -17.37 55.94 24.95
C ASP A 196 -16.07 56.57 24.47
N TYR A 197 -16.07 57.89 24.27
CA TYR A 197 -15.19 58.90 24.90
C TYR A 197 -15.35 60.26 24.20
#